data_AF-A0A947M6C6-F1
#
_entry.id   AF-A0A947M6C6-F1
#
_cell.length_a   1.000
_cell.length_b   1.000
_cell.length_c   1.000
_cell.angle_alpha   90.00
_cell.angle_beta   90.00
_cell.angle_gamma   90.00
#
_symmetry.space_group_name_H-M   'P 1'
#
loop_
_entity.id
_entity.type
_entity.pdbx_description
1 polymer ?
#
loop_
_entity_poly.entity_id
_entity_poly.type
_entity_poly.pdbx_seq_one_letter_code
_entity_poly.pdbx_strand_id
1 'polypeptide(L)'
;MSTQNRITRRTIKDILAAKGGTPLVCLTAYTAPMAQWADAVADVILVGDSLGMVLYGFESTLPVTTDMMIAHGAAVVRSSHSALIVVDMPFGSYQESAEQAFRNAARIIKETGCAAVKLEGGAEMAQTVSYLTQRGIPVM
;
A
#
# COMPACT_ATOMS: atom_id res chain seq x y z
N MET A 1 34.21 11.58 -11.59
CA MET A 1 32.79 11.96 -11.40
C MET A 1 32.11 10.81 -10.70
N SER A 2 31.74 10.96 -9.42
CA SER A 2 30.99 9.93 -8.70
C SER A 2 29.62 9.80 -9.36
N THR A 3 29.31 8.65 -9.94
CA THR A 3 27.96 8.32 -10.39
C THR A 3 27.07 8.31 -9.16
N GLN A 4 26.30 9.38 -8.95
CA GLN A 4 25.19 9.35 -8.01
C GLN A 4 24.23 8.26 -8.51
N ASN A 5 24.27 7.09 -7.88
CA ASN A 5 23.22 6.09 -8.04
C ASN A 5 21.95 6.74 -7.51
N ARG A 6 21.13 7.24 -8.43
CA ARG A 6 19.81 7.76 -8.10
C ARG A 6 19.02 6.58 -7.54
N ILE A 7 18.77 6.60 -6.23
CA ILE A 7 17.91 5.60 -5.59
C ILE A 7 16.54 5.74 -6.24
N THR A 8 16.17 4.72 -7.01
CA THR A 8 14.87 4.65 -7.68
C THR A 8 13.93 3.81 -6.82
N ARG A 9 12.68 4.29 -6.69
CA ARG A 9 11.63 3.54 -6.03
C ARG A 9 11.48 2.16 -6.66
N ARG A 10 11.43 1.11 -5.83
CA ARG A 10 11.17 -0.26 -6.24
C ARG A 10 9.80 -0.36 -6.92
N THR A 11 9.75 -1.21 -7.93
CA THR A 11 8.56 -1.48 -8.74
C THR A 11 7.98 -2.84 -8.40
N ILE A 12 6.73 -3.08 -8.84
CA ILE A 12 6.09 -4.40 -8.72
C ILE A 12 6.95 -5.50 -9.36
N LYS A 13 7.66 -5.19 -10.46
CA LYS A 13 8.55 -6.16 -11.12
C LYS A 13 9.73 -6.55 -10.25
N ASP A 14 10.31 -5.59 -9.51
CA ASP A 14 11.43 -5.85 -8.61
C ASP A 14 11.00 -6.76 -7.45
N ILE A 15 9.80 -6.52 -6.90
CA ILE A 15 9.22 -7.35 -5.85
C ILE A 15 8.96 -8.78 -6.35
N LEU A 16 8.41 -8.94 -7.55
CA LEU A 16 8.18 -10.26 -8.16
C LEU A 16 9.50 -11.01 -8.42
N ALA A 17 10.54 -10.31 -8.87
CA ALA A 17 11.85 -10.88 -9.17
C ALA A 17 12.58 -11.41 -7.91
N ALA A 18 12.24 -10.92 -6.72
CA ALA A 18 12.81 -11.39 -5.46
C ALA A 18 12.29 -12.78 -5.02
N LYS A 19 11.23 -13.30 -5.67
CA LYS A 19 10.60 -14.57 -5.28
C LYS A 19 11.61 -15.74 -5.36
N GLY A 20 11.77 -16.45 -4.25
CA GLY A 20 12.72 -17.57 -4.13
C GLY A 20 14.18 -17.14 -3.91
N GLY A 21 14.46 -15.83 -3.88
CA GLY A 21 15.75 -15.26 -3.53
C GLY A 21 15.77 -14.72 -2.10
N THR A 22 16.37 -13.55 -1.92
CA THR A 22 16.45 -12.88 -0.62
C THR A 22 15.06 -12.51 -0.10
N PRO A 23 14.71 -12.85 1.15
CA PRO A 23 13.45 -12.42 1.77
C PRO A 23 13.30 -10.90 1.76
N LEU A 24 12.10 -10.44 1.43
CA LEU A 24 11.77 -9.02 1.42
C LEU A 24 11.43 -8.53 2.83
N VAL A 25 11.90 -7.33 3.17
CA VAL A 25 11.52 -6.60 4.38
C VAL A 25 10.27 -5.77 4.08
N CYS A 26 9.18 -6.05 4.80
CA CYS A 26 7.95 -5.26 4.75
C CYS A 26 7.70 -4.64 6.13
N LEU A 27 7.58 -3.31 6.18
CA LEU A 27 7.30 -2.57 7.41
C LEU A 27 6.09 -1.67 7.22
N THR A 28 5.33 -1.46 8.30
CA THR A 28 4.27 -0.45 8.27
C THR A 28 4.82 0.94 8.57
N ALA A 29 4.29 1.95 7.88
CA ALA A 29 4.52 3.35 8.20
C ALA A 29 3.29 4.17 7.87
N TYR A 30 3.04 5.21 8.65
CA TYR A 30 1.81 6.01 8.56
C TYR A 30 2.06 7.51 8.52
N THR A 31 3.27 7.96 8.90
CA THR A 31 3.63 9.38 8.98
C THR A 31 4.92 9.64 8.23
N ALA A 32 5.19 10.91 7.92
CA ALA A 32 6.39 11.29 7.19
C ALA A 32 7.70 10.86 7.89
N PRO A 33 7.90 11.08 9.21
CA PRO A 33 9.12 10.63 9.89
C PRO A 33 9.27 9.11 9.90
N MET A 34 8.19 8.37 10.12
CA MET A 34 8.21 6.90 10.08
C MET A 34 8.58 6.39 8.70
N ALA A 35 8.02 7.00 7.65
CA ALA A 35 8.33 6.63 6.27
C ALA A 35 9.81 6.81 5.96
N GLN A 36 10.43 7.92 6.39
CA GLN A 36 11.86 8.17 6.17
C GLN A 36 12.75 7.10 6.82
N TRP A 37 12.41 6.65 8.03
CA TRP A 37 13.17 5.59 8.71
C TRP A 37 12.93 4.22 8.10
N ALA A 38 11.67 3.90 7.79
CA ALA A 38 11.32 2.63 7.16
C ALA A 38 11.94 2.51 5.76
N ASP A 39 11.95 3.58 4.97
CA ASP A 39 12.45 3.61 3.60
C ASP A 39 13.95 3.27 3.47
N ALA A 40 14.72 3.47 4.56
CA ALA A 40 16.13 3.12 4.63
C ALA A 40 16.40 1.61 4.77
N VAL A 41 15.40 0.83 5.18
CA VAL A 41 15.57 -0.61 5.50
C VAL A 41 14.52 -1.52 4.86
N ALA A 42 13.37 -0.98 4.45
CA ALA A 42 12.25 -1.74 3.93
C ALA A 42 12.29 -1.84 2.40
N ASP A 43 11.84 -2.98 1.91
CA ASP A 43 11.58 -3.19 0.49
C ASP A 43 10.17 -2.79 0.09
N VAL A 44 9.24 -2.97 1.04
CA VAL A 44 7.85 -2.56 0.94
C VAL A 44 7.48 -1.78 2.19
N ILE A 45 6.82 -0.63 2.00
CA ILE A 45 6.13 0.07 3.08
C ILE A 45 4.64 -0.13 2.90
N LEU A 46 4.00 -0.68 3.92
CA LEU A 46 2.55 -0.87 3.97
C LEU A 46 1.91 0.23 4.84
N VAL A 47 1.08 1.06 4.22
CA VAL A 47 0.19 1.96 4.94
C VAL A 47 -1.06 1.16 5.28
N GLY A 48 -1.01 0.50 6.43
CA GLY A 48 -2.03 -0.44 6.89
C GLY A 48 -3.16 0.23 7.68
N ASP A 49 -4.35 -0.37 7.65
CA ASP A 49 -5.50 0.04 8.47
C ASP A 49 -5.25 -0.13 9.99
N SER A 50 -4.19 -0.85 10.36
CA SER A 50 -3.62 -0.89 11.71
C SER A 50 -3.34 0.50 12.30
N LEU A 51 -3.24 1.55 11.47
CA LEU A 51 -3.21 2.94 11.91
C LEU A 51 -4.37 3.31 12.84
N GLY A 52 -5.55 2.69 12.66
CA GLY A 52 -6.71 2.96 13.50
C GLY A 52 -6.43 2.64 14.97
N MET A 53 -5.74 1.52 15.21
CA MET A 53 -5.38 1.10 16.56
C MET A 53 -4.17 1.86 17.08
N VAL A 54 -3.09 1.94 16.29
CA VAL A 54 -1.80 2.43 16.80
C VAL A 54 -1.66 3.96 16.80
N LEU A 55 -2.43 4.69 15.99
CA LEU A 55 -2.42 6.16 15.98
C LEU A 55 -3.67 6.76 16.59
N TYR A 56 -4.84 6.18 16.31
CA TYR A 56 -6.12 6.75 16.72
C TYR A 56 -6.71 6.11 17.99
N GLY A 57 -6.12 5.01 18.48
CA GLY A 57 -6.58 4.34 19.70
C GLY A 57 -7.92 3.61 19.54
N PHE A 58 -8.31 3.26 18.31
CA PHE A 58 -9.49 2.43 18.08
C PHE A 58 -9.29 1.01 18.62
N GLU A 59 -10.38 0.38 19.06
CA GLU A 59 -10.34 -1.01 19.55
C GLU A 59 -10.13 -2.03 18.41
N SER A 60 -10.41 -1.64 17.16
CA SER A 60 -10.20 -2.45 15.96
C SER A 60 -9.94 -1.55 14.74
N THR A 61 -9.67 -2.14 13.58
CA THR A 61 -9.47 -1.40 12.33
C THR A 61 -10.78 -1.06 11.60
N LEU A 62 -11.94 -1.58 12.06
CA LEU A 62 -13.24 -1.34 11.44
C LEU A 62 -13.62 0.14 11.27
N PRO A 63 -13.30 1.08 12.19
CA PRO A 63 -13.66 2.49 12.02
C PRO A 63 -12.77 3.24 11.02
N VAL A 64 -11.71 2.62 10.49
CA VAL A 64 -10.79 3.28 9.57
C VAL A 64 -11.49 3.55 8.24
N THR A 65 -11.38 4.79 7.76
CA THR A 65 -12.03 5.23 6.53
C THR A 65 -11.05 5.30 5.36
N THR A 66 -11.59 5.28 4.13
CA THR A 66 -10.77 5.47 2.92
C THR A 66 -10.05 6.82 2.94
N ASP A 67 -10.66 7.86 3.51
CA ASP A 67 -10.04 9.19 3.60
C ASP A 67 -8.84 9.20 4.56
N MET A 68 -8.91 8.46 5.67
CA MET A 68 -7.76 8.27 6.56
C MET A 68 -6.61 7.56 5.82
N MET A 69 -6.92 6.48 5.09
CA MET A 69 -5.93 5.75 4.30
C MET A 69 -5.27 6.64 3.25
N ILE A 70 -6.04 7.50 2.58
CA ILE A 70 -5.52 8.45 1.60
C ILE A 70 -4.62 9.50 2.27
N ALA A 71 -5.04 10.09 3.39
CA ALA A 71 -4.26 11.11 4.07
C ALA A 71 -2.89 10.59 4.53
N HIS A 72 -2.88 9.42 5.18
CA HIS A 72 -1.65 8.75 5.62
C HIS A 72 -0.82 8.25 4.43
N GLY A 73 -1.47 7.63 3.45
CA GLY A 73 -0.83 7.12 2.24
C GLY A 73 -0.07 8.21 1.48
N ALA A 74 -0.71 9.35 1.26
CA ALA A 74 -0.11 10.48 0.56
C ALA A 74 1.08 11.07 1.34
N ALA A 75 1.01 11.11 2.69
CA ALA A 75 2.13 11.56 3.52
C ALA A 75 3.35 10.62 3.41
N VAL A 76 3.11 9.31 3.45
CA VAL A 76 4.16 8.28 3.32
C VAL A 76 4.78 8.28 1.93
N VAL A 77 3.96 8.35 0.88
CA VAL A 77 4.43 8.40 -0.52
C VAL A 77 5.32 9.62 -0.77
N ARG A 78 4.96 10.80 -0.24
CA ARG A 78 5.79 12.02 -0.39
C ARG A 78 7.11 11.98 0.40
N SER A 79 7.20 11.11 1.40
CA SER A 79 8.32 11.08 2.36
C SER A 79 9.21 9.84 2.22
N SER A 80 9.06 9.09 1.13
CA SER A 80 9.82 7.89 0.80
C SER A 80 10.34 7.93 -0.63
N HIS A 81 11.47 7.27 -0.88
CA HIS A 81 12.21 7.33 -2.14
C HIS A 81 12.55 5.96 -2.72
N SER A 82 12.80 4.93 -1.90
CA SER A 82 13.24 3.59 -2.34
C SER A 82 12.16 2.51 -2.27
N ALA A 83 11.39 2.42 -1.20
CA ALA A 83 10.49 1.30 -0.97
C ALA A 83 9.26 1.34 -1.88
N LEU A 84 8.75 0.16 -2.24
CA LEU A 84 7.44 0.06 -2.89
C LEU A 84 6.36 0.41 -1.84
N ILE A 85 5.50 1.37 -2.14
CA ILE A 85 4.44 1.79 -1.22
C ILE A 85 3.12 1.11 -1.58
N VAL A 86 2.52 0.43 -0.60
CA VAL A 86 1.20 -0.21 -0.68
C VAL A 86 0.28 0.44 0.33
N VAL A 87 -0.98 0.67 -0.03
CA VAL A 87 -1.99 1.26 0.86
C VAL A 87 -3.17 0.30 1.01
N ASP A 88 -3.63 0.08 2.24
CA ASP A 88 -4.78 -0.78 2.49
C ASP A 88 -6.07 -0.16 1.96
N MET A 89 -6.91 -1.03 1.41
CA MET A 89 -8.34 -0.78 1.27
C MET A 89 -9.01 -1.13 2.61
N PRO A 90 -9.59 -0.15 3.32
CA PRO A 90 -10.18 -0.41 4.64
C PRO A 90 -11.47 -1.22 4.54
N PHE A 91 -11.95 -1.75 5.67
CA PHE A 91 -13.21 -2.48 5.75
C PHE A 91 -14.38 -1.71 5.11
N GLY A 92 -15.25 -2.43 4.40
CA GLY A 92 -16.42 -1.89 3.71
C GLY A 92 -16.12 -1.18 2.37
N SER A 93 -14.85 -1.00 2.00
CA SER A 93 -14.47 -0.28 0.78
C SER A 93 -14.32 -1.17 -0.47
N TYR A 94 -14.37 -2.50 -0.33
CA TYR A 94 -14.16 -3.41 -1.46
C TYR A 94 -15.05 -4.66 -1.47
N GLN A 95 -15.72 -4.96 -0.35
CA GLN A 95 -16.45 -6.21 -0.14
C GLN A 95 -17.79 -6.23 -0.88
N GLU A 96 -18.38 -5.07 -1.19
CA GLU A 96 -19.72 -5.00 -1.78
C GLU A 96 -19.73 -5.51 -3.23
N SER A 97 -18.73 -5.11 -4.03
CA SER A 97 -18.60 -5.49 -5.43
C SER A 97 -17.22 -5.16 -5.98
N ALA A 98 -16.82 -5.82 -7.07
CA ALA A 98 -15.57 -5.53 -7.77
C ALA A 98 -15.53 -4.10 -8.34
N GLU A 99 -16.69 -3.54 -8.72
CA GLU A 99 -16.85 -2.17 -9.19
C GLU A 99 -16.64 -1.16 -8.06
N GLN A 100 -17.16 -1.45 -6.86
CA GLN A 100 -16.92 -0.63 -5.67
C GLN A 100 -15.42 -0.65 -5.31
N ALA A 101 -14.82 -1.84 -5.27
CA ALA A 101 -13.41 -2.01 -5.03
C ALA A 101 -12.56 -1.21 -6.04
N PHE A 102 -12.91 -1.26 -7.33
CA PHE A 102 -12.19 -0.51 -8.36
C PHE A 102 -12.28 1.00 -8.15
N ARG A 103 -13.46 1.54 -7.85
CA ARG A 103 -13.62 2.98 -7.58
C ARG A 103 -12.75 3.43 -6.41
N ASN A 104 -12.75 2.67 -5.32
CA ASN A 104 -11.99 3.01 -4.13
C ASN A 104 -10.48 2.81 -4.32
N ALA A 105 -10.05 1.73 -4.98
CA ALA A 105 -8.64 1.49 -5.28
C ALA A 105 -8.08 2.55 -6.23
N ALA A 106 -8.82 2.91 -7.29
CA ALA A 106 -8.44 3.97 -8.22
C ALA A 106 -8.32 5.33 -7.50
N ARG A 107 -9.23 5.61 -6.57
CA ARG A 107 -9.19 6.81 -5.73
C ARG A 107 -7.94 6.83 -4.85
N ILE A 108 -7.65 5.73 -4.14
CA ILE A 108 -6.47 5.59 -3.28
C ILE A 108 -5.19 5.80 -4.11
N ILE A 109 -5.03 5.12 -5.24
CA ILE A 109 -3.84 5.26 -6.09
C ILE A 109 -3.70 6.69 -6.60
N LYS A 110 -4.79 7.30 -7.09
CA LYS A 110 -4.76 8.66 -7.65
C LYS A 110 -4.39 9.71 -6.61
N GLU A 111 -4.95 9.62 -5.41
CA GLU A 111 -4.77 10.65 -4.38
C GLU A 111 -3.51 10.45 -3.54
N THR A 112 -2.98 9.22 -3.45
CA THR A 112 -1.75 8.93 -2.70
C THR A 112 -0.51 8.85 -3.57
N GLY A 113 -0.61 8.34 -4.80
CA GLY A 113 0.52 7.95 -5.63
C GLY A 113 1.20 6.64 -5.21
N CYS A 114 0.51 5.76 -4.45
CA CYS A 114 1.02 4.44 -4.11
C CYS A 114 1.12 3.53 -5.36
N ALA A 115 1.92 2.48 -5.26
CA ALA A 115 2.15 1.56 -6.37
C ALA A 115 1.13 0.41 -6.44
N ALA A 116 0.50 0.08 -5.31
CA ALA A 116 -0.48 -0.99 -5.19
C ALA A 116 -1.46 -0.71 -4.05
N VAL A 117 -2.55 -1.46 -4.03
CA VAL A 117 -3.47 -1.55 -2.88
C VAL A 117 -3.41 -2.95 -2.26
N LYS A 118 -3.69 -3.07 -0.96
CA LYS A 118 -3.93 -4.36 -0.30
C LYS A 118 -5.42 -4.49 0.02
N LEU A 119 -6.00 -5.66 -0.21
CA LEU A 119 -7.32 -6.02 0.30
C LEU A 119 -7.25 -7.35 1.04
N GLU A 120 -8.21 -7.63 1.91
CA GLU A 120 -8.25 -8.88 2.67
C GLU A 120 -9.37 -9.78 2.17
N GLY A 121 -9.11 -11.08 2.15
CA GLY A 121 -10.09 -12.07 1.76
C GLY A 121 -9.43 -13.32 1.18
N GLY A 122 -10.17 -14.41 1.19
CA GLY A 122 -9.77 -15.68 0.61
C GLY A 122 -10.20 -15.80 -0.86
N ALA A 123 -10.57 -17.02 -1.25
CA ALA A 123 -10.99 -17.35 -2.60
C ALA A 123 -12.22 -16.53 -3.07
N GLU A 124 -13.05 -16.07 -2.14
CA GLU A 124 -14.21 -15.22 -2.41
C GLU A 124 -13.81 -13.86 -3.03
N MET A 125 -12.60 -13.36 -2.76
CA MET A 125 -12.10 -12.12 -3.36
C MET A 125 -11.39 -12.33 -4.71
N ALA A 126 -11.26 -13.56 -5.20
CA ALA A 126 -10.53 -13.84 -6.45
C ALA A 126 -11.12 -13.09 -7.65
N GLN A 127 -12.45 -12.96 -7.73
CA GLN A 127 -13.11 -12.18 -8.78
C GLN A 127 -12.75 -10.70 -8.68
N THR A 128 -12.75 -10.13 -7.48
CA THR A 128 -12.37 -8.73 -7.24
C THR A 128 -10.90 -8.49 -7.59
N VAL A 129 -9.98 -9.35 -7.13
CA VAL A 129 -8.54 -9.26 -7.44
C VAL A 129 -8.31 -9.33 -8.95
N SER A 130 -8.94 -10.29 -9.64
CA SER A 130 -8.88 -10.41 -11.10
C SER A 130 -9.41 -9.16 -11.80
N TYR A 131 -10.54 -8.62 -11.34
CA TYR A 131 -11.15 -7.41 -11.90
C TYR A 131 -10.24 -6.19 -11.81
N LEU A 132 -9.61 -5.98 -10.65
CA LEU A 132 -8.68 -4.88 -10.39
C LEU A 132 -7.40 -5.01 -11.21
N THR A 133 -6.77 -6.18 -11.17
CA THR A 133 -5.48 -6.43 -11.83
C THR A 133 -5.58 -6.35 -13.35
N GLN A 134 -6.66 -6.85 -13.96
CA GLN A 134 -6.91 -6.68 -15.40
C GLN A 134 -7.06 -5.23 -15.85
N ARG A 135 -7.39 -4.32 -14.91
CA ARG A 135 -7.52 -2.87 -15.15
C ARG A 135 -6.30 -2.09 -14.69
N GLY A 136 -5.19 -2.77 -14.42
CA GLY A 136 -3.91 -2.14 -14.10
C GLY A 136 -3.78 -1.65 -12.67
N ILE A 137 -4.61 -2.12 -11.74
CA ILE A 137 -4.44 -1.89 -10.30
C ILE A 137 -3.69 -3.09 -9.71
N PRO A 138 -2.40 -2.95 -9.31
CA PRO A 138 -1.70 -4.01 -8.62
C PRO A 138 -2.32 -4.24 -7.24
N VAL A 139 -2.53 -5.50 -6.90
CA VAL A 139 -3.13 -5.91 -5.63
C VAL A 139 -2.15 -6.78 -4.86
N MET A 140 -1.98 -6.47 -3.58
CA MET A 140 -1.30 -7.28 -2.58
C MET A 140 -2.31 -8.07 -1.78
#